data_AF-A0A932EZZ8-F1
#
_entry.id   AF-A0A932EZZ8-F1
#
_cell.length_a   1.000
_cell.length_b   1.000
_cell.length_c   1.000
_cell.angle_alpha   90.00
_cell.angle_beta   90.00
_cell.angle_gamma   90.00
#
_symmetry.space_group_name_H-M   'P 1'
#
loop_
_entity.id
_entity.type
_entity.pdbx_description
1 polymer ?
#
loop_
_entity_poly.entity_id
_entity_poly.type
_entity_poly.pdbx_seq_one_letter_code
_entity_poly.pdbx_strand_id
1 'polypeptide(L)'
;MYGIISPSALPASRRRRARMDNHAAAQASYRKKLKANCVPDREDVAIAALTVALMMVNNDPANEVVAGMRRAIIGELVCVGFNRDQALRRFDGMVENIHEDRAKRQRYREWETARAAERAASDRGDGSPGGAV
;
A
#
# COMPACT_ATOMS: atom_id res chain seq x y z
N MET A 1 25.17 -21.36 -34.03
CA MET A 1 24.02 -20.66 -33.42
C MET A 1 24.46 -20.09 -32.09
N TYR A 2 24.65 -18.78 -31.98
CA TYR A 2 24.92 -18.14 -30.69
C TYR A 2 23.58 -17.84 -30.02
N GLY A 3 23.28 -18.52 -28.91
CA GLY A 3 22.07 -18.30 -28.13
C GLY A 3 22.05 -16.87 -27.59
N ILE A 4 20.94 -16.16 -27.80
CA ILE A 4 20.71 -14.83 -27.25
C ILE A 4 20.55 -14.98 -25.74
N ILE A 5 21.61 -14.71 -24.98
CA ILE A 5 21.54 -14.63 -23.52
C ILE A 5 20.78 -13.34 -23.19
N SER A 6 19.62 -13.46 -22.53
CA SER A 6 18.88 -12.31 -22.03
C SER A 6 19.77 -11.47 -21.08
N PRO A 7 19.82 -10.14 -21.18
CA PRO A 7 20.57 -9.28 -20.26
C PRO A 7 20.20 -9.48 -18.78
N SER A 8 19.01 -10.02 -18.49
CA SER A 8 18.55 -10.37 -17.14
C SER A 8 19.22 -11.63 -16.57
N ALA A 9 19.81 -12.48 -17.42
CA ALA A 9 20.46 -13.73 -17.04
C ALA A 9 21.98 -13.57 -16.75
N LEU A 10 22.55 -12.38 -16.98
CA LEU A 10 23.95 -12.10 -16.67
C LEU A 10 24.11 -11.78 -15.17
N PRO A 11 25.03 -12.46 -14.45
CA PRO A 11 25.24 -12.20 -13.02
C PRO A 11 25.64 -10.74 -12.81
N ALA A 12 24.85 -10.02 -12.01
CA ALA A 12 25.12 -8.63 -11.71
C ALA A 12 26.51 -8.49 -11.05
N SER A 13 27.38 -7.69 -11.68
CA SER A 13 28.72 -7.42 -11.15
C SER A 13 28.62 -6.91 -9.71
N ARG A 14 29.65 -7.18 -8.89
CA ARG A 14 29.68 -6.80 -7.46
C ARG A 14 29.35 -5.30 -7.25
N ARG A 15 29.81 -4.44 -8.16
CA ARG A 15 29.50 -2.99 -8.19
C ARG A 15 28.04 -2.67 -8.53
N ARG A 16 27.38 -3.47 -9.37
CA ARG A 16 25.95 -3.30 -9.69
C ARG A 16 25.07 -3.71 -8.51
N ARG A 17 25.40 -4.82 -7.84
CA ARG A 17 24.71 -5.25 -6.61
C ARG A 17 24.80 -4.21 -5.51
N ALA A 18 26.01 -3.74 -5.18
CA ALA A 18 26.22 -2.69 -4.17
C ALA A 18 25.44 -1.39 -4.48
N ARG A 19 25.32 -1.00 -5.76
CA ARG A 19 24.50 0.16 -6.15
C ARG A 19 23.00 -0.08 -5.95
N MET A 20 22.51 -1.27 -6.25
CA MET A 20 21.11 -1.63 -6.01
C MET A 20 20.79 -1.71 -4.51
N ASP A 21 21.70 -2.27 -3.71
CA ASP A 21 21.56 -2.36 -2.25
C ASP A 21 21.52 -0.96 -1.61
N ASN A 22 22.41 -0.05 -2.04
CA ASN A 22 22.39 1.35 -1.61
C ASN A 22 21.10 2.07 -2.03
N HIS A 23 20.59 1.81 -3.23
CA HIS A 23 19.32 2.37 -3.68
C HIS A 23 18.14 1.86 -2.84
N ALA A 24 18.12 0.57 -2.52
CA ALA A 24 17.10 -0.03 -1.67
C ALA A 24 17.14 0.55 -0.25
N ALA A 25 18.34 0.69 0.33
CA ALA A 25 18.53 1.30 1.64
C ALA A 25 18.08 2.78 1.66
N ALA A 26 18.42 3.54 0.63
CA ALA A 26 17.98 4.92 0.48
C ALA A 26 16.46 5.03 0.40
N GLN A 27 15.80 4.20 -0.41
CA GLN A 27 14.34 4.15 -0.52
C GLN A 27 13.69 3.73 0.80
N ALA A 28 14.25 2.75 1.51
CA ALA A 28 13.76 2.34 2.81
C ALA A 28 13.87 3.49 3.83
N SER A 29 14.99 4.22 3.84
CA SER A 29 15.17 5.40 4.69
C SER A 29 14.18 6.52 4.36
N TYR A 30 13.90 6.73 3.07
CA TYR A 30 12.97 7.73 2.59
C TYR A 30 11.53 7.40 3.02
N ARG A 31 11.09 6.15 2.85
CA ARG A 31 9.79 5.68 3.36
C ARG A 31 9.67 5.81 4.87
N LYS A 32 10.74 5.51 5.63
CA LYS A 32 10.77 5.73 7.08
C LYS A 32 10.60 7.22 7.43
N LYS A 33 11.27 8.12 6.71
CA LYS A 33 11.12 9.57 6.90
C LYS A 33 9.71 10.07 6.55
N LEU A 34 9.12 9.59 5.46
CA LEU A 34 7.73 9.92 5.10
C LEU A 34 6.75 9.48 6.20
N LYS A 35 6.92 8.26 6.71
CA LYS A 35 6.09 7.73 7.81
C LYS A 35 6.30 8.51 9.11
N ALA A 36 7.54 8.90 9.42
CA ALA A 36 7.86 9.73 10.59
C ALA A 36 7.26 11.15 10.50
N ASN A 37 7.18 11.70 9.30
CA ASN A 37 6.60 13.02 9.03
C ASN A 37 5.08 12.97 8.78
N CYS A 38 4.44 11.81 8.94
CA CYS A 38 3.01 11.59 8.67
C CYS A 38 2.58 12.00 7.24
N VAL A 39 3.48 11.90 6.26
CA VAL A 39 3.18 12.23 4.87
C VAL A 39 2.65 10.96 4.17
N PRO A 40 1.43 10.99 3.59
CA PRO A 40 0.89 9.83 2.90
C PRO A 40 1.71 9.54 1.64
N ASP A 41 1.96 8.26 1.38
CA ASP A 41 2.56 7.85 0.11
C ASP A 41 1.49 7.60 -0.98
N ARG A 42 1.94 7.21 -2.18
CA ARG A 42 1.04 6.93 -3.31
C ARG A 42 0.06 5.80 -2.98
N GLU A 43 0.50 4.80 -2.24
CA GLU A 43 -0.32 3.63 -1.91
C GLU A 43 -1.39 4.02 -0.89
N ASP A 44 -1.04 4.83 0.12
CA ASP A 44 -2.00 5.40 1.07
C ASP A 44 -3.10 6.20 0.36
N VAL A 45 -2.72 7.05 -0.60
CA VAL A 45 -3.66 7.84 -1.40
C VAL A 45 -4.54 6.94 -2.26
N ALA A 46 -3.98 5.92 -2.90
CA ALA A 46 -4.73 4.98 -3.72
C ALA A 46 -5.76 4.20 -2.90
N ILE A 47 -5.38 3.72 -1.71
CA ILE A 47 -6.27 3.02 -0.79
C ILE A 47 -7.41 3.94 -0.32
N ALA A 48 -7.10 5.19 0.04
CA ALA A 48 -8.09 6.17 0.46
C ALA A 48 -9.07 6.49 -0.68
N ALA A 49 -8.56 6.80 -1.87
CA ALA A 49 -9.36 7.10 -3.05
C ALA A 49 -10.28 5.93 -3.43
N LEU A 50 -9.76 4.70 -3.45
CA LEU A 50 -10.56 3.50 -3.72
C LEU A 50 -11.67 3.32 -2.67
N THR A 51 -11.37 3.56 -1.39
CA THR A 51 -12.36 3.44 -0.31
C THR A 51 -13.50 4.44 -0.50
N VAL A 52 -13.18 5.69 -0.85
CA VAL A 52 -14.18 6.72 -1.16
C VAL A 52 -15.03 6.31 -2.36
N ALA A 53 -14.39 5.86 -3.44
CA ALA A 53 -15.09 5.44 -4.66
C ALA A 53 -16.08 4.28 -4.38
N LEU A 54 -15.63 3.25 -3.63
CA LEU A 54 -16.47 2.12 -3.26
C LEU A 54 -17.65 2.54 -2.37
N MET A 55 -17.43 3.45 -1.41
CA MET A 55 -18.52 3.99 -0.58
C MET A 55 -19.54 4.79 -1.39
N MET A 56 -19.09 5.59 -2.37
CA MET A 56 -20.01 6.33 -3.24
C MET A 56 -20.90 5.37 -4.03
N VAL A 57 -20.31 4.29 -4.58
CA VAL A 57 -21.07 3.24 -5.28
C VAL A 57 -22.04 2.52 -4.35
N ASN A 58 -21.62 2.21 -3.12
CA ASN A 58 -22.49 1.53 -2.16
C ASN A 58 -23.69 2.39 -1.72
N ASN A 59 -23.48 3.70 -1.53
CA ASN A 59 -24.49 4.58 -0.96
C ASN A 59 -25.47 5.14 -2.00
N ASP A 60 -25.00 5.41 -3.22
CA ASP A 60 -25.82 5.99 -4.29
C ASP A 60 -25.42 5.44 -5.66
N PRO A 61 -25.73 4.16 -5.95
CA PRO A 61 -25.36 3.51 -7.21
C PRO A 61 -26.12 4.07 -8.42
N ALA A 62 -27.26 4.75 -8.21
CA ALA A 62 -28.09 5.31 -9.27
C ALA A 62 -27.59 6.67 -9.78
N ASN A 63 -26.73 7.34 -9.02
CA ASN A 63 -26.12 8.60 -9.42
C ASN A 63 -25.27 8.43 -10.70
N GLU A 64 -25.53 9.26 -11.72
CA GLU A 64 -24.85 9.17 -13.00
C GLU A 64 -23.33 9.34 -12.89
N VAL A 65 -22.86 10.21 -11.99
CA VAL A 65 -21.41 10.43 -11.77
C VAL A 65 -20.78 9.16 -11.18
N VAL A 66 -21.46 8.54 -10.23
CA VAL A 66 -21.01 7.29 -9.58
C VAL A 66 -21.01 6.13 -10.57
N ALA A 67 -22.07 6.00 -11.38
CA ALA A 67 -22.14 5.01 -12.45
C ALA A 67 -21.05 5.24 -13.52
N GLY A 68 -20.78 6.50 -13.87
CA GLY A 68 -19.69 6.89 -14.78
C GLY A 68 -18.32 6.51 -14.25
N MET A 69 -18.05 6.78 -12.97
CA MET A 69 -16.81 6.39 -12.29
C MET A 69 -16.63 4.87 -12.26
N ARG A 70 -17.68 4.10 -11.92
CA ARG A 70 -17.62 2.62 -11.97
C ARG A 70 -17.27 2.14 -13.38
N ARG A 71 -17.90 2.69 -14.42
CA ARG A 71 -17.56 2.35 -15.82
C ARG A 71 -16.11 2.67 -16.16
N ALA A 72 -15.61 3.82 -15.72
CA ALA A 72 -14.23 4.24 -15.99
C ALA A 72 -13.20 3.30 -15.32
N ILE A 73 -13.41 2.95 -14.05
CA ILE A 73 -12.53 2.03 -13.31
C ILE A 73 -12.50 0.65 -13.99
N ILE A 74 -13.66 0.11 -14.35
CA ILE A 74 -13.75 -1.16 -15.07
C ILE A 74 -13.10 -1.06 -16.45
N GLY A 75 -13.29 0.05 -17.16
CA GLY A 75 -12.64 0.33 -18.44
C GLY A 75 -11.13 0.29 -18.34
N GLU A 76 -10.56 0.95 -17.33
CA GLU A 76 -9.11 0.97 -17.11
C GLU A 76 -8.55 -0.43 -16.79
N LEU A 77 -9.25 -1.22 -15.96
CA LEU A 77 -8.87 -2.60 -15.69
C LEU A 77 -8.85 -3.45 -16.98
N VAL A 78 -9.84 -3.26 -17.85
CA VAL A 78 -9.87 -3.95 -19.16
C VAL A 78 -8.72 -3.49 -20.06
N CYS A 79 -8.39 -2.21 -20.09
CA CYS A 79 -7.26 -1.68 -20.85
C CYS A 79 -5.91 -2.27 -20.41
N VAL A 80 -5.74 -2.56 -19.12
CA VAL A 80 -4.53 -3.20 -18.58
C VAL A 80 -4.53 -4.73 -18.81
N GLY A 81 -5.59 -5.29 -19.41
CA GLY A 81 -5.66 -6.68 -19.84
C GLY A 81 -6.51 -7.60 -18.96
N PHE A 82 -7.26 -7.06 -17.99
CA PHE A 82 -8.16 -7.86 -17.17
C PHE A 82 -9.47 -8.17 -17.90
N ASN A 83 -10.03 -9.36 -17.66
CA ASN A 83 -11.34 -9.72 -18.19
C ASN A 83 -12.44 -8.84 -17.55
N ARG A 84 -13.33 -8.30 -18.39
CA ARG A 84 -14.40 -7.37 -17.96
C ARG A 84 -15.32 -7.96 -16.89
N ASP A 85 -15.79 -9.19 -17.09
CA ASP A 85 -16.75 -9.83 -16.17
C ASP A 85 -16.10 -10.19 -14.83
N GLN A 86 -14.82 -10.55 -14.85
CA GLN A 86 -14.05 -10.76 -13.63
C GLN A 86 -13.78 -9.44 -12.90
N ALA A 87 -13.44 -8.38 -13.64
CA ALA A 87 -13.26 -7.04 -13.07
C ALA A 87 -14.55 -6.52 -12.41
N LEU A 88 -15.70 -6.70 -13.08
CA LEU A 88 -17.02 -6.34 -12.54
C LEU A 88 -17.32 -7.12 -11.26
N ARG A 89 -17.26 -8.45 -11.31
CA ARG A 89 -17.49 -9.30 -10.13
C ARG A 89 -16.58 -8.94 -8.96
N ARG A 90 -15.30 -8.70 -9.25
CA ARG A 90 -14.34 -8.32 -8.22
C ARG A 90 -14.66 -6.93 -7.63
N PHE A 91 -15.01 -5.97 -8.47
CA PHE A 91 -15.40 -4.63 -8.03
C PHE A 91 -16.67 -4.66 -7.17
N ASP A 92 -17.70 -5.34 -7.63
CA ASP A 92 -18.98 -5.43 -6.93
C ASP A 92 -18.81 -6.14 -5.57
N GLY A 93 -18.03 -7.23 -5.52
CA GLY A 93 -17.66 -7.85 -4.26
C GLY A 93 -16.85 -6.94 -3.32
N MET A 94 -16.05 -5.99 -3.85
CA MET A 94 -15.38 -4.99 -3.00
C MET A 94 -16.36 -3.93 -2.47
N VAL A 95 -17.40 -3.58 -3.24
CA VAL A 95 -18.47 -2.67 -2.79
C VAL A 95 -19.25 -3.30 -1.65
N GLU A 96 -19.68 -4.56 -1.80
CA GLU A 96 -20.45 -5.29 -0.78
C GLU A 96 -19.73 -5.36 0.57
N ASN A 97 -18.40 -5.55 0.56
CA ASN A 97 -17.60 -5.72 1.76
C ASN A 97 -17.06 -4.40 2.34
N ILE A 98 -17.35 -3.24 1.74
CA ILE A 98 -16.62 -1.99 2.03
C ILE A 98 -16.72 -1.53 3.48
N HIS A 99 -17.88 -1.73 4.13
CA HIS A 99 -18.09 -1.34 5.52
C HIS A 99 -17.27 -2.21 6.48
N GLU A 100 -17.26 -3.52 6.26
CA GLU A 100 -16.45 -4.44 7.05
C GLU A 100 -14.96 -4.18 6.85
N ASP A 101 -14.54 -4.00 5.60
CA ASP A 101 -13.13 -3.78 5.25
C ASP A 101 -12.63 -2.44 5.78
N ARG A 102 -13.48 -1.41 5.83
CA ARG A 102 -13.16 -0.13 6.48
C ARG A 102 -12.99 -0.31 7.98
N ALA A 103 -13.91 -1.02 8.64
CA ALA A 103 -13.83 -1.27 10.08
C ALA A 103 -12.59 -2.10 10.44
N LYS A 104 -12.28 -3.16 9.69
CA LYS A 104 -11.06 -3.98 9.85
C LYS A 104 -9.79 -3.12 9.73
N ARG A 105 -9.73 -2.24 8.73
CA ARG A 105 -8.58 -1.34 8.53
C ARG A 105 -8.43 -0.31 9.64
N GLN A 106 -9.53 0.24 10.15
CA GLN A 106 -9.49 1.15 11.29
C GLN A 106 -8.93 0.45 12.53
N ARG A 107 -9.45 -0.74 12.88
CA ARG A 107 -8.95 -1.54 14.01
C ARG A 107 -7.47 -1.90 13.86
N TYR A 108 -7.04 -2.24 12.64
CA TYR A 108 -5.63 -2.53 12.37
C TYR A 108 -4.74 -1.32 12.63
N ARG A 109 -5.15 -0.11 12.20
CA ARG A 109 -4.41 1.13 12.47
C ARG A 109 -4.34 1.44 13.96
N GLU A 110 -5.46 1.30 14.67
CA GLU A 110 -5.52 1.48 16.12
C GLU A 110 -4.54 0.52 16.83
N TRP A 111 -4.56 -0.75 16.44
CA TRP A 111 -3.61 -1.75 16.94
C TRP A 111 -2.14 -1.42 16.62
N GLU A 112 -1.83 -0.99 15.39
CA GLU A 112 -0.47 -0.57 15.03
C GLU A 112 -0.01 0.62 15.86
N THR A 113 -0.88 1.61 16.09
CA THR A 113 -0.56 2.78 16.92
C THR A 113 -0.34 2.41 18.38
N ALA A 114 -1.17 1.53 18.95
CA ALA A 114 -1.00 1.02 20.31
C ALA A 114 0.32 0.27 20.47
N ARG A 115 0.64 -0.64 19.52
CA ARG A 115 1.89 -1.40 19.53
C ARG A 115 3.13 -0.52 19.34
N ALA A 116 3.02 0.54 18.53
CA ALA A 116 4.09 1.53 18.39
C ALA A 116 4.31 2.32 19.68
N ALA A 117 3.24 2.69 20.38
CA ALA A 117 3.31 3.36 21.68
C ALA A 117 3.95 2.46 22.76
N GLU A 118 3.58 1.17 22.81
CA GLU A 118 4.18 0.18 23.71
C GLU A 118 5.69 0.02 23.48
N ARG A 119 6.12 -0.10 22.21
CA ARG A 119 7.55 -0.15 21.87
C ARG A 119 8.28 1.12 22.29
N ALA A 120 7.71 2.29 22.00
CA ALA A 120 8.30 3.57 22.39
C ALA A 120 8.33 3.79 23.91
N ALA A 121 7.46 3.12 24.69
CA ALA A 121 7.50 3.10 26.15
C ALA A 121 8.57 2.13 26.67
N SER A 122 8.69 0.94 26.07
CA SER A 122 9.74 -0.04 26.38
C SER A 122 11.15 0.52 26.13
N ASP A 123 11.35 1.20 25.00
CA ASP A 123 12.65 1.82 24.64
C ASP A 123 13.03 2.97 25.60
N ARG A 124 12.05 3.58 26.29
CA ARG A 124 12.27 4.64 27.30
C ARG A 124 12.46 4.10 28.71
N GLY A 125 12.05 2.85 28.98
CA GLY A 125 12.14 2.21 30.30
C GLY A 125 13.49 1.56 30.61
N ASP A 126 14.31 1.28 29.58
CA ASP A 126 15.58 0.54 29.72
C ASP A 126 16.81 1.46 29.87
N GLY A 127 16.57 2.76 30.14
CA GLY A 127 17.58 3.80 30.22
C GLY A 127 17.86 4.34 31.63
N SER A 128 17.55 3.60 32.69
CA SER A 128 17.98 3.99 34.04
C SER A 128 19.44 3.58 34.23
N PRO A 129 20.40 4.52 34.30
CA PRO A 129 21.78 4.18 34.57
C PRO A 129 21.88 3.66 36.00
N GLY A 130 22.65 2.60 36.19
CA GLY A 130 23.16 2.22 37.50
C GLY A 130 23.89 3.41 38.12
N GLY A 131 23.15 4.20 38.90
CA GLY A 131 23.69 5.21 39.78
C GLY A 131 24.24 4.50 40.99
N ALA A 132 25.56 4.33 41.00
CA ALA A 132 26.34 3.94 42.15
C ALA A 132 26.02 4.86 43.33
N VAL A 133 25.67 4.27 44.48
CA VAL A 133 26.07 4.72 45.82
C VAL A 133 26.33 3.46 46.65
#